data_AF-A0A8S9BNI2-F1
#
_entry.id   AF-A0A8S9BNI2-F1
#
_cell.length_a   1.000
_cell.length_b   1.000
_cell.length_c   1.000
_cell.angle_alpha   90.00
_cell.angle_beta   90.00
_cell.angle_gamma   90.00
#
_symmetry.space_group_name_H-M   'P 1'
#
loop_
_entity.id
_entity.type
_entity.pdbx_description
1 polymer ?
#
loop_
_entity_poly.entity_id
_entity_poly.type
_entity_poly.pdbx_seq_one_letter_code
_entity_poly.pdbx_strand_id
1 'polypeptide(L)'
;MDQYIEPNFEPDLDELIDVHEQAQELNVLLVQTGDDSNLSAPIIFEKLRNDGLRIPLARSDISATRHDIVRVSIATAVKFISDLHQREVDAHPQTEAARDWEQKGAKISGSDDEDGIDNIR
;
A
#
# COMPACT_ATOMS: atom_id res chain seq x y z
N MET A 1 12.35 37.76 -3.18
CA MET A 1 11.24 36.95 -2.64
C MET A 1 10.69 36.20 -3.82
N ASP A 2 10.96 34.90 -3.90
CA ASP A 2 10.40 34.06 -4.96
C ASP A 2 8.93 33.79 -4.63
N GLN A 3 8.03 34.18 -5.51
CA GLN A 3 6.61 33.88 -5.38
C GLN A 3 6.41 32.37 -5.55
N TYR A 4 5.86 31.74 -4.53
CA TYR A 4 5.35 30.38 -4.64
C TYR A 4 4.12 30.40 -5.56
N ILE A 5 4.24 29.81 -6.73
CA ILE A 5 3.11 29.58 -7.63
C ILE A 5 2.50 28.26 -7.19
N GLU A 6 1.34 28.31 -6.55
CA GLU A 6 0.58 27.10 -6.27
C GLU A 6 0.21 26.44 -7.60
N PRO A 7 0.57 25.17 -7.82
CA PRO A 7 0.16 24.47 -9.02
C PRO A 7 -1.36 24.31 -8.98
N ASN A 8 -2.04 24.91 -9.96
CA ASN A 8 -3.48 24.73 -10.17
C ASN A 8 -3.71 23.29 -10.64
N PHE A 9 -3.84 22.36 -9.70
CA PHE A 9 -4.38 21.04 -9.95
C PHE A 9 -5.90 21.17 -9.98
N GLU A 10 -6.43 21.60 -11.12
CA GLU A 10 -7.82 21.29 -11.45
C GLU A 10 -7.85 19.80 -11.77
N PRO A 11 -8.45 18.94 -10.92
CA PRO A 11 -8.63 17.55 -11.31
C PRO A 11 -9.55 17.54 -12.53
N ASP A 12 -9.07 16.95 -13.62
CA ASP A 12 -9.86 16.69 -14.81
C ASP A 12 -10.89 15.60 -14.43
N LEU A 13 -12.02 16.02 -13.86
CA LEU A 13 -13.06 15.14 -13.30
C LEU A 13 -13.92 14.47 -14.39
N ASP A 14 -13.62 14.71 -15.67
CA ASP A 14 -14.41 14.22 -16.81
C ASP A 14 -14.06 12.79 -17.24
N GLU A 15 -12.94 12.23 -16.77
CA GLU A 15 -12.56 10.85 -17.07
C GLU A 15 -12.87 9.92 -15.89
N LEU A 16 -13.92 9.10 -16.03
CA LEU A 16 -14.26 8.08 -15.04
C LEU A 16 -13.15 7.01 -15.05
N ILE A 17 -12.20 7.11 -14.13
CA ILE A 17 -11.10 6.16 -14.02
C ILE A 17 -11.62 4.85 -13.43
N ASP A 18 -11.53 3.76 -14.19
CA ASP A 18 -11.68 2.41 -13.64
C ASP A 18 -10.42 2.06 -12.82
N VAL A 19 -10.55 2.21 -11.50
CA VAL A 19 -9.47 1.94 -10.55
C VAL A 19 -9.01 0.47 -10.62
N HIS A 20 -9.91 -0.46 -10.94
CA HIS A 20 -9.55 -1.87 -11.04
C HIS A 20 -8.66 -2.12 -12.27
N GLU A 21 -9.04 -1.55 -13.41
CA GLU A 21 -8.25 -1.61 -14.65
C GLU A 21 -6.87 -0.97 -14.43
N GLN A 22 -6.83 0.25 -13.89
CA GLN A 22 -5.58 0.94 -13.60
C GLN A 22 -4.67 0.18 -12.63
N ALA A 23 -5.24 -0.48 -11.61
CA ALA A 23 -4.47 -1.28 -10.68
C ALA A 23 -3.83 -2.52 -11.32
N GLN A 24 -4.34 -2.99 -12.46
CA GLN A 24 -3.72 -4.08 -13.21
C GLN A 24 -2.58 -3.59 -14.10
N GLU A 25 -2.66 -2.37 -14.64
CA GLU A 25 -1.65 -1.81 -15.55
C GLU A 25 -0.44 -1.20 -14.82
N LEU A 26 -0.69 -0.58 -13.67
CA LEU A 26 0.35 0.06 -12.87
C LEU A 26 1.18 -0.96 -12.09
N ASN A 27 2.48 -0.70 -12.01
CA ASN A 27 3.45 -1.64 -11.47
C ASN A 27 4.16 -1.08 -10.25
N VAL A 28 4.37 -1.92 -9.25
CA VAL A 28 5.07 -1.59 -8.01
C VAL A 28 6.19 -2.58 -7.74
N LEU A 29 7.13 -2.15 -6.91
CA LEU A 29 8.21 -2.98 -6.40
C LEU A 29 7.89 -3.36 -4.97
N LEU A 30 7.78 -4.66 -4.70
CA LEU A 30 7.77 -5.19 -3.35
C LEU A 30 9.19 -5.57 -2.98
N VAL A 31 9.64 -5.07 -1.83
CA VAL A 31 10.95 -5.32 -1.27
C VAL A 31 10.75 -5.84 0.15
N GLN A 32 11.26 -7.03 0.42
CA GLN A 32 11.35 -7.56 1.78
C GLN A 32 12.50 -6.86 2.49
N THR A 33 12.21 -6.27 3.64
CA THR A 33 13.19 -5.53 4.44
C THR A 33 13.27 -6.11 5.84
N GLY A 34 14.48 -6.32 6.35
CA GLY A 34 14.68 -6.74 7.75
C GLY A 34 14.48 -8.23 7.99
N ASP A 35 14.31 -8.57 9.27
CA ASP A 35 14.06 -9.92 9.77
C ASP A 35 12.56 -10.10 10.02
N ASP A 36 11.98 -11.17 9.48
CA ASP A 36 10.56 -11.50 9.57
C ASP A 36 10.28 -12.62 10.59
N SER A 37 11.27 -13.00 11.42
CA SER A 37 11.16 -14.04 12.44
C SER A 37 10.05 -13.82 13.49
N ASN A 38 9.53 -12.59 13.61
CA ASN A 38 8.44 -12.25 14.52
C ASN A 38 7.03 -12.31 13.89
N LEU A 39 6.94 -12.62 12.60
CA LEU A 39 5.66 -12.84 11.93
C LEU A 39 5.18 -14.29 12.15
N SER A 40 3.87 -14.50 12.02
CA SER A 40 3.28 -15.84 12.11
C SER A 40 3.83 -16.80 11.04
N ALA A 41 4.23 -16.26 9.89
CA ALA A 41 4.93 -16.97 8.84
C ALA A 41 5.88 -16.04 8.09
N PRO A 42 7.02 -16.55 7.58
CA PRO A 42 7.95 -15.76 6.80
C PRO A 42 7.31 -15.21 5.52
N ILE A 43 7.76 -14.03 5.09
CA ILE A 43 7.35 -13.40 3.84
C ILE A 43 8.14 -14.07 2.70
N ILE A 44 7.43 -14.73 1.80
CA ILE A 44 8.03 -15.47 0.70
C ILE A 44 7.43 -15.01 -0.64
N PHE A 45 8.27 -14.50 -1.54
CA PHE A 45 7.87 -14.09 -2.89
C PHE A 45 7.88 -15.21 -3.93
N GLU A 46 8.32 -16.43 -3.59
CA GLU A 46 8.31 -17.57 -4.53
C GLU A 46 6.94 -17.83 -5.12
N LYS A 47 5.87 -17.73 -4.32
CA LYS A 47 4.51 -17.93 -4.82
C LYS A 47 4.18 -16.95 -5.96
N LEU A 48 4.52 -15.66 -5.79
CA LEU A 48 4.35 -14.65 -6.84
C LEU A 48 5.16 -14.95 -8.10
N ARG A 49 6.31 -15.62 -7.96
CA ARG A 49 7.16 -16.01 -9.11
C ARG A 49 6.60 -17.22 -9.84
N ASN A 50 6.20 -18.25 -9.08
CA ASN A 50 5.73 -19.52 -9.61
C ASN A 50 4.35 -19.39 -10.27
N ASP A 51 3.51 -18.51 -9.73
CA ASP A 51 2.17 -18.23 -10.27
C ASP A 51 2.20 -17.30 -11.50
N GLY A 52 3.39 -16.90 -11.97
CA GLY A 52 3.54 -16.01 -13.14
C GLY A 52 3.11 -14.56 -12.89
N LEU A 53 2.91 -14.17 -11.63
CA LEU A 53 2.46 -12.82 -11.24
C LEU A 53 3.61 -11.79 -11.21
N ARG A 54 4.86 -12.27 -11.29
CA ARG A 54 6.04 -11.42 -11.38
C ARG A 54 6.19 -10.81 -12.76
N ILE A 55 6.42 -9.51 -12.78
CA ILE A 55 6.81 -8.74 -13.96
C ILE A 55 8.35 -8.62 -14.00
N PRO A 56 9.01 -8.80 -15.15
CA PRO A 56 10.45 -8.62 -15.27
C PRO A 56 10.90 -7.20 -14.87
N LEU A 57 12.00 -7.12 -14.11
CA LEU A 57 12.61 -5.84 -13.71
C LEU A 57 13.34 -5.13 -14.86
N ALA A 58 13.57 -5.82 -15.99
CA ALA A 58 14.27 -5.31 -17.18
C ALA A 58 15.60 -4.57 -16.87
N ARG A 59 16.31 -5.02 -15.83
CA ARG A 59 17.59 -4.47 -15.38
C ARG A 59 18.68 -5.52 -15.50
N SER A 60 19.69 -5.23 -16.30
CA SER A 60 20.85 -6.11 -16.53
C SER A 60 21.85 -6.09 -15.38
N ASP A 61 21.77 -5.08 -14.50
CA ASP A 61 22.67 -4.86 -13.37
C ASP A 61 22.15 -5.44 -12.05
N ILE A 62 20.93 -5.97 -12.04
CA ILE A 62 20.36 -6.67 -10.89
C ILE A 62 20.26 -8.16 -11.23
N SER A 63 20.91 -9.01 -10.41
CA SER A 63 20.73 -10.45 -10.55
C SER A 63 19.26 -10.83 -10.37
N ALA A 64 18.70 -11.54 -11.35
CA ALA A 64 17.33 -12.04 -11.34
C ALA A 64 17.00 -13.00 -10.17
N THR A 65 18.02 -13.34 -9.36
CA THR A 65 17.99 -14.24 -8.21
C THR A 65 17.83 -13.53 -6.86
N ARG A 66 17.66 -12.20 -6.81
CA ARG A 66 17.36 -11.52 -5.54
C ARG A 66 16.00 -11.97 -5.01
N HIS A 67 15.99 -12.78 -3.95
CA HIS A 67 14.78 -13.40 -3.38
C HIS A 67 13.89 -12.41 -2.62
N ASP A 68 14.49 -11.31 -2.20
CA ASP A 68 13.97 -10.20 -1.42
C ASP A 68 13.20 -9.16 -2.25
N ILE A 69 13.14 -9.28 -3.58
CA ILE A 69 12.52 -8.29 -4.45
C ILE A 69 11.63 -8.95 -5.50
N VAL A 70 10.47 -8.35 -5.77
CA VAL A 70 9.60 -8.70 -6.88
C VAL A 70 8.87 -7.47 -7.41
N ARG A 71 8.74 -7.37 -8.74
CA ARG A 71 7.87 -6.37 -9.39
C ARG A 71 6.56 -7.04 -9.77
N VAL A 72 5.44 -6.40 -9.46
CA VAL A 72 4.08 -6.92 -9.69
C VAL A 72 3.14 -5.76 -10.03
N SER A 73 1.91 -6.05 -10.47
CA SER A 73 0.85 -5.03 -10.59
C SER A 73 0.39 -4.55 -9.21
N ILE A 74 -0.19 -3.35 -9.12
CA ILE A 74 -0.78 -2.83 -7.87
C ILE A 74 -1.84 -3.79 -7.34
N ALA A 75 -2.73 -4.28 -8.20
CA ALA A 75 -3.77 -5.24 -7.83
C ALA A 75 -3.18 -6.49 -7.17
N THR A 76 -2.08 -7.01 -7.72
CA THR A 76 -1.36 -8.16 -7.17
C THR A 76 -0.73 -7.83 -5.83
N ALA A 77 -0.08 -6.66 -5.71
CA ALA A 77 0.56 -6.22 -4.47
C ALA A 77 -0.46 -6.07 -3.33
N VAL A 78 -1.58 -5.40 -3.59
CA VAL A 78 -2.65 -5.22 -2.61
C VAL A 78 -3.17 -6.57 -2.14
N LYS A 79 -3.50 -7.47 -3.08
CA LYS A 79 -3.96 -8.81 -2.72
C LYS A 79 -2.94 -9.56 -1.85
N PHE A 80 -1.67 -9.56 -2.25
CA PHE A 80 -0.61 -10.23 -1.51
C PHE A 80 -0.47 -9.69 -0.09
N ILE A 81 -0.49 -8.36 0.09
CA ILE A 81 -0.36 -7.72 1.40
C ILE A 81 -1.60 -7.99 2.26
N SER A 82 -2.80 -7.94 1.69
CA SER A 82 -4.04 -8.28 2.39
C SER A 82 -4.04 -9.73 2.88
N ASP A 83 -3.57 -10.67 2.04
CA ASP A 83 -3.43 -12.08 2.41
C ASP A 83 -2.40 -12.29 3.53
N LEU A 84 -1.32 -11.51 3.55
CA LEU A 84 -0.35 -11.51 4.66
C LEU A 84 -0.99 -10.99 5.94
N HIS A 85 -1.67 -9.83 5.87
CA HIS A 85 -2.33 -9.24 7.02
C HIS A 85 -3.37 -10.18 7.63
N GLN A 86 -4.23 -10.79 6.79
CA GLN A 86 -5.24 -11.73 7.27
C GLN A 86 -4.62 -12.93 7.99
N ARG A 87 -3.51 -13.46 7.46
CA ARG A 87 -2.79 -14.57 8.09
C ARG A 87 -2.27 -14.19 9.48
N GLU A 88 -1.73 -12.99 9.62
CA GLU A 88 -1.27 -12.49 10.93
C GLU A 88 -2.43 -12.31 11.91
N VAL A 89 -3.58 -11.79 11.44
CA VAL A 89 -4.80 -11.66 12.25
C VAL A 89 -5.32 -13.03 12.71
N ASP A 90 -5.31 -14.03 11.82
CA ASP A 90 -5.78 -15.38 12.12
C ASP A 90 -4.84 -16.11 13.10
N ALA A 91 -3.53 -15.89 13.00
CA ALA A 91 -2.53 -16.47 13.88
C ALA A 91 -2.47 -15.79 15.26
N HIS A 92 -2.83 -14.50 15.32
CA HIS A 92 -2.88 -13.70 16.54
C HIS A 92 -4.30 -13.13 16.71
N PRO A 93 -5.29 -13.98 17.05
CA PRO A 93 -6.67 -13.54 17.22
C PRO A 93 -6.70 -12.41 18.24
N GLN A 94 -7.27 -11.28 17.83
CA GLN A 94 -7.20 -10.02 18.57
C GLN A 94 -7.56 -10.20 20.05
N THR A 95 -6.63 -9.87 20.94
CA THR A 95 -6.99 -9.37 22.27
C THR A 95 -7.32 -7.88 22.13
N GLU A 96 -8.17 -7.36 23.02
CA GLU A 96 -8.91 -6.08 22.89
C GLU A 96 -8.11 -4.84 22.44
N ALA A 97 -6.78 -4.85 22.55
CA ALA A 97 -5.88 -3.79 22.12
C ALA A 97 -5.83 -3.56 20.59
N ALA A 98 -6.12 -4.57 19.77
CA ALA A 98 -6.09 -4.45 18.31
C ALA A 98 -7.33 -3.75 17.71
N ARG A 99 -8.34 -3.40 18.53
CA ARG A 99 -9.49 -2.59 18.07
C ARG A 99 -9.15 -1.12 17.84
N ASP A 100 -8.01 -0.66 18.33
CA ASP A 100 -7.66 0.77 18.35
C ASP A 100 -7.14 1.30 16.99
N TRP A 101 -6.51 0.46 16.15
CA TRP A 101 -6.01 0.89 14.84
C TRP A 101 -7.13 1.02 13.79
N GLU A 102 -8.15 0.17 13.88
CA GLU A 102 -9.32 0.17 13.00
C GLU A 102 -10.27 1.35 13.30
N GLN A 103 -10.43 1.71 14.59
CA GLN A 103 -11.16 2.92 14.99
C GLN A 103 -10.46 4.22 14.61
N LYS A 104 -9.12 4.25 14.58
CA LYS A 104 -8.36 5.43 14.16
C LYS A 104 -8.47 5.68 12.65
N GLY A 105 -8.52 4.63 11.82
CA GLY A 105 -8.79 4.76 10.39
C GLY A 105 -10.19 5.33 10.09
N ALA A 106 -11.21 4.87 10.83
CA ALA A 106 -12.59 5.36 10.68
C ALA A 106 -12.82 6.79 11.20
N LYS A 107 -12.03 7.25 12.17
CA LYS A 107 -12.12 8.64 12.68
C LYS A 107 -11.52 9.68 11.74
N ILE A 108 -10.61 9.29 10.84
CA ILE A 108 -9.98 10.22 9.88
C ILE A 108 -10.95 10.59 8.74
N SER A 109 -11.98 9.79 8.48
CA SER A 109 -12.99 10.07 7.45
C SER A 109 -14.27 10.73 7.98
N GLY A 110 -14.29 11.22 9.23
CA GLY A 110 -15.53 11.62 9.91
C GLY A 110 -15.47 12.94 10.70
N SER A 111 -14.44 13.77 10.52
CA SER A 111 -14.43 15.13 11.05
C SER A 111 -14.65 16.11 9.90
N ASP A 112 -15.90 16.21 9.46
CA ASP A 112 -16.37 17.40 8.76
C ASP A 112 -16.27 18.59 9.72
N ASP A 113 -15.78 19.68 9.14
CA ASP A 113 -15.44 20.96 9.74
C ASP A 113 -16.62 21.64 10.47
N GLU A 114 -16.62 21.66 11.80
CA GLU A 114 -17.32 22.71 12.56
C GLU A 114 -16.62 22.92 13.91
N ASP A 115 -15.57 23.73 13.93
CA ASP A 115 -15.38 24.67 15.04
C ASP A 115 -14.42 25.79 14.62
N GLY A 116 -14.99 26.99 14.55
CA GLY A 116 -14.33 28.22 14.14
C GLY A 116 -13.12 28.53 15.01
N ILE A 117 -12.00 28.80 14.34
CA ILE A 117 -10.81 29.37 14.97
C ILE A 117 -11.14 30.83 15.30
N ASP A 118 -11.58 31.07 16.54
CA ASP A 118 -11.80 32.43 17.05
C ASP A 118 -10.43 33.03 17.42
N ASN A 119 -9.87 33.79 16.49
CA ASN A 119 -8.60 34.49 16.67
C ASN A 119 -8.81 36.00 16.53
N ILE A 120 -8.31 36.72 17.56
CA ILE A 120 -8.03 38.17 17.66
C ILE A 120 -9.23 38.98 18.20
N ARG A 121 -9.12 39.62 19.38
CA ARG A 121 -8.15 40.69 19.68
C ARG A 121 -7.87 40.90 21.17
#